data_AF-A0A1E1KD78-F1
#
_entry.id   AF-A0A1E1KD78-F1
#
_cell.length_a   1.000
_cell.length_b   1.000
_cell.length_c   1.000
_cell.angle_alpha   90.00
_cell.angle_beta   90.00
_cell.angle_gamma   90.00
#
_symmetry.space_group_name_H-M   'P 1'
#
loop_
_entity.id
_entity.type
_entity.pdbx_description
1 polymer ?
#
loop_
_entity_poly.entity_id
_entity_poly.type
_entity_poly.pdbx_seq_one_letter_code
_entity_poly.pdbx_strand_id
1 'polypeptide(L)'
;MESLAELLGKQLVEVKGTLRDLHTILSIPEETLRPIRLHHPTCRDFLLDMNRCADPVDWVDENKVYRVMADCCLTSMEKELKTDFCDLPAFAEYTTRLMDPHRIKQLISPDFQYVCFYWAQHYRRSGAILSDDAKDQFFREHFLHWLEAVNLIGKSSEMEGIFIQVISLSSGCESHTRPSCSPFSWHLNLI
;
A
#
# COMPACT_ATOMS: atom_id res chain seq x y z
N MET A 1 5.73 11.57 6.68
CA MET A 1 4.50 12.34 7.02
C MET A 1 3.83 12.92 5.77
N GLU A 2 4.57 13.55 4.87
CA GLU A 2 4.04 14.05 3.59
C GLU A 2 3.43 12.93 2.75
N SER A 3 4.15 11.83 2.59
CA SER A 3 3.70 10.57 1.99
C SER A 3 2.37 10.05 2.53
N LEU A 4 2.18 10.12 3.85
CA LEU A 4 0.96 9.68 4.50
C LEU A 4 -0.21 10.64 4.20
N ALA A 5 0.06 11.94 4.18
CA ALA A 5 -0.94 12.94 3.82
C ALA A 5 -1.38 12.81 2.36
N GLU A 6 -0.41 12.60 1.46
CA GLU A 6 -0.66 12.39 0.04
C GLU A 6 -1.48 11.11 -0.21
N LEU A 7 -1.07 9.98 0.38
CA LEU A 7 -1.79 8.72 0.27
C LEU A 7 -3.23 8.81 0.81
N LEU A 8 -3.41 9.45 1.96
CA LEU A 8 -4.74 9.62 2.56
C LEU A 8 -5.59 10.71 1.87
N GLY A 9 -5.02 11.47 0.93
CA GLY A 9 -5.69 12.64 0.34
C GLY A 9 -6.06 13.71 1.36
N LYS A 10 -5.26 13.84 2.43
CA LYS A 10 -5.50 14.75 3.56
C LYS A 10 -4.50 15.90 3.56
N GLN A 11 -4.88 17.00 4.21
CA GLN A 11 -3.94 18.12 4.37
C GLN A 11 -2.83 17.72 5.36
N LEU A 12 -1.58 18.09 5.04
CA LEU A 12 -0.44 17.81 5.91
C LEU A 12 -0.63 18.35 7.34
N VAL A 13 -1.31 19.49 7.49
CA VAL A 13 -1.62 20.08 8.80
C VAL A 13 -2.58 19.22 9.62
N GLU A 14 -3.56 18.58 8.98
CA GLU A 14 -4.52 17.67 9.63
C GLU A 14 -3.78 16.42 10.11
N VAL A 15 -2.98 15.79 9.24
CA VAL A 15 -2.19 14.60 9.59
C VAL A 15 -1.20 14.91 10.72
N LYS A 16 -0.49 16.04 10.65
CA LYS A 16 0.45 16.45 11.71
C LYS A 16 -0.26 16.76 13.03
N GLY A 17 -1.46 17.36 12.98
CA GLY A 17 -2.29 17.63 14.15
C GLY A 17 -2.69 16.33 14.84
N THR A 18 -3.33 15.42 14.09
CA THR A 18 -3.76 14.12 14.61
C THR A 18 -2.59 13.31 15.18
N LEU A 19 -1.46 13.25 14.49
CA LEU A 19 -0.28 12.54 15.00
C LEU A 19 0.21 13.15 16.32
N ARG A 20 0.27 14.48 16.41
CA ARG A 20 0.69 15.17 17.64
C ARG A 20 -0.26 14.87 18.81
N ASP A 21 -1.56 14.82 18.56
CA ASP A 21 -2.54 14.49 19.60
C ASP A 21 -2.37 13.05 20.09
N LEU A 22 -1.89 12.16 19.22
CA LEU A 22 -1.60 10.75 19.51
C LEU A 22 -0.15 10.48 19.97
N HIS A 23 0.66 11.50 20.28
CA HIS A 23 2.08 11.33 20.66
C HIS A 23 2.31 10.46 21.92
N THR A 24 1.29 10.30 22.76
CA THR A 24 1.33 9.45 23.97
C THR A 24 1.32 7.97 23.63
N ILE A 25 0.80 7.60 22.46
CA ILE A 25 0.74 6.23 21.96
C ILE A 25 1.63 6.00 20.71
N LEU A 26 2.02 7.07 20.02
CA LEU A 26 2.90 7.07 18.85
C LEU A 26 4.26 7.69 19.15
N SER A 27 5.31 6.98 18.77
CA SER A 27 6.66 7.51 18.60
C SER A 27 6.75 8.18 17.23
N ILE A 28 6.80 9.51 17.23
CA ILE A 28 6.93 10.33 16.02
C ILE A 28 8.37 10.81 15.94
N PRO A 29 9.16 10.33 14.98
CA PRO A 29 10.54 10.77 14.83
C PRO A 29 10.62 12.20 14.32
N GLU A 30 11.66 12.94 14.75
CA GLU A 30 11.96 14.28 14.23
C GLU A 30 12.44 14.22 12.76
N GLU A 31 13.12 13.12 12.40
CA GLU A 31 13.53 12.83 11.02
C GLU A 31 12.32 12.37 10.19
N THR A 32 12.05 13.08 9.08
CA THR A 32 10.89 12.82 8.20
C THR A 32 10.93 11.46 7.48
N LEU A 33 12.12 10.87 7.36
CA LEU A 33 12.37 9.59 6.69
C LEU A 33 12.23 8.39 7.62
N ARG A 34 12.10 8.61 8.94
CA ARG A 34 11.94 7.52 9.89
C ARG A 34 10.48 7.14 10.08
N PRO A 35 10.22 5.85 10.33
CA PRO A 35 8.88 5.37 10.52
C PRO A 35 8.23 5.85 11.85
N ILE A 36 6.96 6.28 11.80
CA ILE A 36 6.04 6.45 12.93
C ILE A 36 5.69 5.08 13.54
N ARG A 37 6.11 4.87 14.79
CA ARG A 37 5.88 3.59 15.49
C ARG A 37 4.90 3.74 16.63
N LEU A 38 4.19 2.67 16.97
CA LEU A 38 3.48 2.60 18.25
C LEU A 38 4.51 2.43 19.38
N HIS A 39 4.32 3.13 20.50
CA HIS A 39 5.16 2.95 21.69
C HIS A 39 5.03 1.55 22.27
N HIS A 40 3.85 0.95 22.16
CA HIS A 40 3.60 -0.38 22.70
C HIS A 40 2.76 -1.23 21.74
N PRO A 41 3.19 -2.46 21.38
CA PRO A 41 2.45 -3.34 20.47
C PRO A 41 1.00 -3.60 20.90
N THR A 42 0.73 -3.68 22.20
CA THR A 42 -0.64 -3.92 22.70
C THR A 42 -1.60 -2.77 22.45
N CYS A 43 -1.11 -1.57 22.08
CA CYS A 43 -1.97 -0.47 21.67
C CYS A 43 -2.74 -0.84 20.39
N ARG A 44 -2.07 -1.47 19.42
CA ARG A 44 -2.73 -2.01 18.23
C ARG A 44 -3.80 -3.04 18.63
N ASP A 45 -3.43 -4.00 19.48
CA ASP A 45 -4.35 -5.06 19.90
C ASP A 45 -5.54 -4.52 20.71
N PHE A 46 -5.37 -3.39 21.39
CA PHE A 46 -6.44 -2.71 22.12
C PHE A 46 -7.40 -1.99 21.16
N LEU A 47 -6.87 -1.26 20.17
CA LEU A 47 -7.67 -0.50 19.20
C LEU A 47 -8.48 -1.42 18.27
N LEU A 48 -7.94 -2.61 17.95
CA LEU A 48 -8.58 -3.55 17.03
C LEU A 48 -9.59 -4.50 17.71
N ASP A 49 -9.52 -4.67 19.03
CA ASP A 49 -10.42 -5.56 19.78
C ASP A 49 -11.59 -4.78 20.39
N MET A 50 -12.76 -4.94 19.78
CA MET A 50 -14.01 -4.32 20.23
C MET A 50 -14.37 -4.68 21.69
N ASN A 51 -13.93 -5.84 22.20
CA ASN A 51 -14.21 -6.25 23.58
C ASN A 51 -13.28 -5.59 24.60
N ARG A 52 -12.14 -5.07 24.14
CA ARG A 52 -11.15 -4.39 24.99
C ARG A 52 -11.34 -2.88 24.93
N CYS A 53 -11.97 -2.37 23.88
CA CYS A 53 -12.29 -0.96 23.75
C CYS A 53 -13.44 -0.58 24.70
N ALA A 54 -13.20 0.42 25.56
CA ALA A 54 -14.20 0.86 26.54
C ALA A 54 -15.33 1.68 25.90
N ASP A 55 -15.03 2.37 24.80
CA ASP A 55 -15.97 3.17 24.02
C ASP A 55 -16.03 2.62 22.57
N PRO A 56 -17.21 2.20 22.07
CA PRO A 56 -17.38 1.78 20.68
C PRO A 56 -16.97 2.82 19.63
N VAL A 57 -16.91 4.11 20.00
CA VAL A 57 -16.45 5.19 19.11
C VAL A 57 -14.94 5.13 18.87
N ASP A 58 -14.17 4.61 19.82
CA ASP A 58 -12.70 4.53 19.74
C ASP A 58 -12.22 3.20 19.12
N TRP A 59 -13.15 2.28 18.81
CA TRP A 59 -12.83 1.01 18.17
C TRP A 59 -12.49 1.20 16.69
N VAL A 60 -11.38 0.59 16.28
CA VAL A 60 -10.91 0.62 14.89
C VAL A 60 -11.24 -0.70 14.21
N ASP A 61 -12.13 -0.63 13.23
CA ASP A 61 -12.43 -1.75 12.34
C ASP A 61 -11.27 -1.98 11.35
N GLU A 62 -10.48 -3.04 11.58
CA GLU A 62 -9.30 -3.35 10.77
C GLU A 62 -9.65 -3.52 9.28
N ASN A 63 -10.81 -4.12 8.97
CA ASN A 63 -11.23 -4.37 7.60
C ASN A 63 -11.56 -3.05 6.88
N LYS A 64 -12.21 -2.11 7.57
CA LYS A 64 -12.48 -0.76 7.02
C LYS A 64 -11.19 0.01 6.80
N VAL A 65 -10.22 -0.07 7.70
CA VAL A 65 -8.91 0.56 7.51
C VAL A 65 -8.23 0.00 6.27
N TYR A 66 -8.18 -1.33 6.12
CA TYR A 66 -7.64 -1.95 4.92
C TYR A 66 -8.38 -1.56 3.65
N ARG A 67 -9.71 -1.39 3.71
CA ARG A 67 -10.48 -0.91 2.57
C ARG A 67 -10.08 0.49 2.14
N VAL A 68 -10.01 1.42 3.10
CA VAL A 68 -9.59 2.81 2.85
C VAL A 68 -8.19 2.84 2.24
N MET A 69 -7.25 2.05 2.78
CA MET A 69 -5.90 1.98 2.24
C MET A 69 -5.86 1.42 0.82
N ALA A 70 -6.67 0.41 0.50
CA ALA A 70 -6.78 -0.14 -0.85
C ALA A 70 -7.33 0.91 -1.83
N ASP A 71 -8.41 1.59 -1.47
CA ASP A 71 -9.05 2.62 -2.31
C ASP A 71 -8.10 3.82 -2.55
N CYS A 72 -7.36 4.23 -1.52
CA CYS A 72 -6.29 5.23 -1.63
C CYS A 72 -5.21 4.79 -2.62
N CYS A 73 -4.69 3.56 -2.50
CA CYS A 73 -3.69 3.03 -3.43
C CYS A 73 -4.23 2.98 -4.87
N LEU A 74 -5.46 2.50 -5.07
CA LEU A 74 -6.08 2.44 -6.39
C LEU A 74 -6.22 3.83 -7.01
N THR A 75 -6.65 4.83 -6.21
CA THR A 75 -6.77 6.22 -6.65
C THR A 75 -5.41 6.82 -7.01
N SER A 76 -4.35 6.55 -6.25
CA SER A 76 -3.00 6.99 -6.59
C SER A 76 -2.50 6.33 -7.88
N MET A 77 -2.74 5.03 -8.07
CA MET A 77 -2.43 4.34 -9.32
C MET A 77 -3.19 4.94 -10.50
N GLU A 78 -4.48 5.24 -10.35
CA GLU A 78 -5.25 5.88 -11.43
C GLU A 78 -4.70 7.25 -11.84
N LYS A 79 -4.03 7.97 -10.93
CA LYS A 79 -3.41 9.26 -11.22
C LYS A 79 -2.04 9.11 -11.88
N GLU A 80 -1.21 8.20 -11.38
CA GLU A 80 0.20 8.09 -11.79
C GLU A 80 0.43 7.11 -12.95
N LEU A 81 -0.43 6.09 -13.10
CA LEU A 81 -0.35 5.09 -14.19
C LEU A 81 -0.99 5.58 -15.52
N LYS A 82 -1.47 6.83 -15.59
CA LYS A 82 -1.97 7.44 -16.83
C LYS A 82 -0.85 7.87 -17.78
N THR A 83 0.38 7.82 -17.31
CA THR A 83 1.59 8.04 -18.09
C THR A 83 2.15 6.69 -18.48
N ASP A 84 2.28 6.45 -19.78
CA ASP A 84 3.07 5.33 -20.26
C ASP A 84 4.53 5.56 -19.81
N PHE A 85 4.99 4.81 -18.80
CA PHE A 85 6.38 4.91 -18.35
C PHE A 85 7.35 4.43 -19.45
N CYS A 86 6.82 3.72 -20.45
CA CYS A 86 7.52 3.22 -21.64
C CYS A 86 7.42 4.16 -22.85
N ASP A 87 6.71 5.29 -22.80
CA ASP A 87 6.72 6.34 -23.85
C ASP A 87 8.06 7.10 -23.96
N LEU A 88 9.11 6.58 -23.31
CA LEU A 88 10.48 6.85 -23.68
C LEU A 88 10.74 6.20 -25.04
N PRO A 89 11.10 6.95 -26.10
CA PRO A 89 11.35 6.42 -27.46
C PRO A 89 12.46 5.35 -27.59
N ALA A 90 12.98 4.83 -26.47
CA ALA A 90 14.14 3.96 -26.34
C ALA A 90 13.83 2.59 -25.70
N PHE A 91 12.56 2.25 -25.42
CA PHE A 91 12.24 1.00 -24.72
C PHE A 91 12.53 -0.29 -25.53
N ALA A 92 12.79 -0.18 -26.84
CA ALA A 92 13.29 -1.30 -27.63
C ALA A 92 14.76 -1.68 -27.33
N GLU A 93 15.55 -0.80 -26.70
CA GLU A 93 16.97 -1.07 -26.40
C GLU A 93 17.27 -1.26 -24.90
N TYR A 94 16.40 -0.83 -23.99
CA TYR A 94 16.73 -0.73 -22.55
C TYR A 94 15.75 -1.53 -21.68
N THR A 95 16.05 -2.82 -21.49
CA THR A 95 15.46 -3.58 -20.36
C THR A 95 15.85 -2.93 -19.03
N THR A 96 15.15 -3.26 -17.93
CA THR A 96 15.43 -2.79 -16.55
C THR A 96 16.88 -2.95 -16.09
N ARG A 97 17.67 -3.80 -16.77
CA ARG A 97 19.12 -3.95 -16.56
C ARG A 97 19.97 -2.78 -17.09
N LEU A 98 19.42 -1.96 -17.97
CA LEU A 98 20.12 -0.90 -18.70
C LEU A 98 19.65 0.50 -18.30
N MET A 99 18.55 0.63 -17.57
CA MET A 99 18.13 1.92 -16.98
C MET A 99 18.94 2.23 -15.72
N ASP A 100 19.44 3.46 -15.63
CA ASP A 100 20.12 3.97 -14.45
C ASP A 100 19.16 3.97 -13.23
N PRO A 101 19.52 3.29 -12.11
CA PRO A 101 18.75 3.30 -10.88
C PRO A 101 18.41 4.71 -10.36
N HIS A 102 19.24 5.72 -10.65
CA HIS A 102 18.92 7.11 -10.29
C HIS A 102 17.75 7.67 -11.09
N ARG A 103 17.61 7.32 -12.37
CA ARG A 103 16.47 7.71 -13.20
C ARG A 103 15.18 7.05 -12.74
N ILE A 104 15.24 5.78 -12.34
CA ILE A 104 14.09 5.06 -11.79
C ILE A 104 13.60 5.73 -10.50
N LYS A 105 14.51 6.13 -9.60
CA LYS A 105 14.15 6.85 -8.37
C LYS A 105 13.57 8.25 -8.62
N GLN A 106 13.90 8.88 -9.75
CA GLN A 106 13.31 10.15 -10.16
C GLN A 106 11.93 9.97 -10.79
N LEU A 107 11.69 8.83 -11.45
CA LEU A 107 10.44 8.51 -12.13
C LEU A 107 9.39 7.96 -11.17
N ILE A 108 9.81 7.15 -10.19
CA ILE A 108 8.92 6.43 -9.28
C ILE A 108 9.29 6.82 -7.85
N SER A 109 8.42 7.65 -7.25
CA SER A 109 8.59 8.08 -5.85
C SER A 109 8.52 6.88 -4.89
N PRO A 110 9.15 6.94 -3.70
CA PRO A 110 9.03 5.90 -2.69
C PRO A 110 7.56 5.59 -2.30
N ASP A 111 6.71 6.61 -2.35
CA ASP A 111 5.30 6.51 -1.97
C ASP A 111 4.52 5.77 -3.04
N PHE A 112 4.85 6.01 -4.31
CA PHE A 112 4.28 5.26 -5.41
C PHE A 112 4.74 3.80 -5.44
N GLN A 113 5.99 3.52 -5.04
CA GLN A 113 6.45 2.14 -4.85
C GLN A 113 5.58 1.41 -3.80
N TYR A 114 5.29 2.06 -2.67
CA TYR A 114 4.40 1.49 -1.66
C TYR A 114 3.02 1.17 -2.26
N VAL A 115 2.44 2.11 -2.99
CA VAL A 115 1.16 1.93 -3.67
C VAL A 115 1.20 0.71 -4.60
N CYS A 116 2.22 0.59 -5.45
CA CYS A 116 2.36 -0.51 -6.41
C CYS A 116 2.49 -1.89 -5.73
N PHE A 117 3.11 -1.99 -4.56
CA PHE A 117 3.36 -3.28 -3.89
C PHE A 117 2.29 -3.68 -2.87
N TYR A 118 1.55 -2.75 -2.27
CA TYR A 118 0.68 -3.06 -1.14
C TYR A 118 -0.82 -2.97 -1.42
N TRP A 119 -1.24 -2.42 -2.57
CA TRP A 119 -2.66 -2.26 -2.90
C TRP A 119 -3.45 -3.58 -2.83
N ALA A 120 -2.93 -4.67 -3.43
CA ALA A 120 -3.63 -5.96 -3.46
C ALA A 120 -3.70 -6.61 -2.08
N GLN A 121 -2.67 -6.38 -1.25
CA GLN A 121 -2.65 -6.86 0.13
C GLN A 121 -3.72 -6.16 0.96
N HIS A 122 -3.79 -4.83 0.88
CA HIS A 122 -4.82 -4.04 1.55
C HIS A 122 -6.20 -4.47 1.09
N TYR A 123 -6.38 -4.65 -0.22
CA TYR A 123 -7.63 -5.09 -0.78
C TYR A 123 -8.07 -6.45 -0.20
N ARG A 124 -7.20 -7.45 -0.26
CA ARG A 124 -7.48 -8.79 0.29
C ARG A 124 -7.81 -8.76 1.78
N ARG A 125 -7.06 -7.97 2.57
CA ARG A 125 -7.28 -7.88 4.02
C ARG A 125 -8.54 -7.13 4.39
N SER A 126 -9.08 -6.29 3.50
CA SER A 126 -10.34 -5.61 3.72
C SER A 126 -11.55 -6.54 3.72
N GLY A 127 -11.40 -7.77 3.19
CA GLY A 127 -12.51 -8.70 2.99
C GLY A 127 -13.55 -8.18 1.97
N ALA A 128 -13.22 -7.11 1.24
CA ALA A 128 -14.09 -6.60 0.20
C ALA A 128 -14.10 -7.57 -1.00
N ILE A 129 -15.30 -7.77 -1.54
CA ILE A 129 -15.50 -8.47 -2.80
C ILE A 129 -15.72 -7.38 -3.85
N LEU A 130 -14.80 -7.23 -4.81
CA LEU A 130 -15.05 -6.33 -5.94
C LEU A 130 -16.19 -6.96 -6.75
N SER A 131 -17.12 -6.13 -7.21
CA SER A 131 -17.96 -6.54 -8.33
C SER A 131 -17.06 -6.87 -9.51
N ASP A 132 -17.45 -7.84 -10.33
CA ASP A 132 -16.64 -8.25 -11.47
C ASP A 132 -16.40 -7.07 -12.43
N ASP A 133 -17.37 -6.16 -12.57
CA ASP A 133 -17.22 -4.92 -13.35
C ASP A 133 -16.07 -4.01 -12.86
N ALA A 134 -15.91 -3.85 -11.54
CA ALA A 134 -14.88 -3.00 -10.96
C ALA A 134 -13.49 -3.66 -11.02
N LYS A 135 -13.42 -5.00 -10.87
CA LYS A 135 -12.18 -5.76 -11.13
C LYS A 135 -11.76 -5.55 -12.57
N ASP A 136 -12.69 -5.79 -13.48
CA ASP A 136 -12.43 -5.78 -14.91
C ASP A 136 -12.01 -4.40 -15.39
N GLN A 137 -12.59 -3.33 -14.87
CA GLN A 137 -12.16 -1.98 -15.21
C GLN A 137 -10.69 -1.73 -14.83
N PHE A 138 -10.31 -2.03 -13.59
CA PHE A 138 -8.92 -1.88 -13.14
C PHE A 138 -7.95 -2.73 -13.98
N PHE A 139 -8.29 -4.01 -14.19
CA PHE A 139 -7.44 -4.91 -14.97
C PHE A 139 -7.33 -4.51 -16.44
N ARG A 140 -8.38 -3.94 -17.03
CA ARG A 140 -8.35 -3.44 -18.41
C ARG A 140 -7.55 -2.15 -18.56
N GLU A 141 -7.69 -1.21 -17.63
CA GLU A 141 -7.16 0.14 -17.79
C GLU A 141 -5.74 0.30 -17.20
N HIS A 142 -5.42 -0.41 -16.12
CA HIS A 142 -4.23 -0.11 -15.31
C HIS A 142 -3.26 -1.29 -15.16
N PHE A 143 -3.64 -2.52 -15.50
CA PHE A 143 -2.80 -3.69 -15.25
C PHE A 143 -1.43 -3.62 -15.95
N LEU A 144 -1.40 -3.24 -17.22
CA LEU A 144 -0.15 -3.16 -17.99
C LEU A 144 0.77 -2.06 -17.45
N HIS A 145 0.24 -0.86 -17.23
CA HIS A 145 0.98 0.25 -16.65
C HIS A 145 1.52 -0.09 -15.25
N TRP A 146 0.72 -0.79 -14.43
CA TRP A 146 1.16 -1.28 -13.11
C TRP A 146 2.28 -2.30 -13.24
N LEU A 147 2.16 -3.24 -14.18
CA LEU A 147 3.17 -4.26 -14.45
C LEU A 147 4.51 -3.64 -14.87
N GLU A 148 4.46 -2.61 -15.71
CA GLU A 148 5.65 -1.85 -16.11
C GLU A 148 6.30 -1.14 -14.93
N ALA A 149 5.50 -0.45 -14.11
CA ALA A 149 6.01 0.21 -12.89
C ALA A 149 6.68 -0.81 -11.96
N VAL A 150 6.04 -1.94 -11.68
CA VAL A 150 6.60 -3.00 -10.82
C VAL A 150 7.88 -3.60 -11.42
N ASN A 151 7.93 -3.80 -12.73
CA ASN A 151 9.13 -4.23 -13.43
C ASN A 151 10.28 -3.22 -13.28
N LEU A 152 10.00 -1.93 -13.47
CA LEU A 152 10.97 -0.86 -13.31
C LEU A 152 11.53 -0.75 -11.88
N ILE A 153 10.70 -1.00 -10.86
CA ILE A 153 11.16 -0.95 -9.46
C ILE A 153 12.16 -2.09 -9.14
N GLY A 154 12.11 -3.21 -9.86
CA GLY A 154 13.20 -4.20 -9.87
C GLY A 154 13.37 -5.01 -8.57
N LYS A 155 12.34 -5.10 -7.71
CA LYS A 155 12.40 -5.86 -6.45
C LYS A 155 11.79 -7.26 -6.60
N SER A 156 12.61 -8.22 -7.01
CA SER A 156 12.16 -9.58 -7.41
C SER A 156 11.40 -10.36 -6.33
N SER A 157 11.79 -10.26 -5.05
CA SER A 157 11.11 -10.98 -3.96
C SER A 157 9.76 -10.38 -3.58
N GLU A 158 9.61 -9.06 -3.63
CA GLU A 158 8.33 -8.37 -3.41
C GLU A 158 7.38 -8.57 -4.60
N MET A 159 7.96 -8.62 -5.80
CA MET A 159 7.27 -8.86 -7.07
C MET A 159 6.57 -10.23 -7.11
N GLU A 160 7.23 -11.31 -6.70
CA GLU A 160 6.61 -12.64 -6.67
C GLU A 160 5.39 -12.68 -5.75
N GLY A 161 5.51 -12.08 -4.56
CA GLY A 161 4.43 -12.03 -3.58
C GLY A 161 3.21 -11.23 -4.07
N ILE A 162 3.43 -10.10 -4.72
CA ILE A 162 2.32 -9.28 -5.24
C ILE A 162 1.65 -9.94 -6.45
N PHE A 163 2.39 -10.60 -7.34
CA PHE A 163 1.80 -11.32 -8.48
C PHE A 163 0.82 -12.39 -8.04
N ILE A 164 1.18 -13.19 -7.03
CA ILE A 164 0.28 -14.22 -6.49
C ILE A 164 -1.01 -13.58 -5.95
N GLN A 165 -0.90 -12.45 -5.25
CA GLN A 165 -2.06 -11.74 -4.72
C GLN A 165 -2.94 -11.21 -5.85
N VAL A 166 -2.36 -10.56 -6.86
CA VAL A 166 -3.11 -9.99 -7.99
C VAL A 166 -3.81 -11.07 -8.83
N ILE A 167 -3.15 -12.21 -9.09
CA ILE A 167 -3.76 -13.35 -9.78
C ILE A 167 -4.91 -13.95 -8.97
N SER A 168 -4.81 -13.99 -7.64
CA SER A 168 -5.91 -14.44 -6.79
C SER A 168 -7.14 -13.52 -6.90
N LEU A 169 -6.91 -12.20 -7.03
CA LEU A 169 -7.99 -11.23 -7.20
C LEU A 169 -8.66 -11.33 -8.58
N SER A 170 -7.92 -11.68 -9.63
CA SER A 170 -8.46 -11.82 -10.99
C SER A 170 -9.21 -13.14 -11.21
N SER A 171 -8.82 -14.21 -10.51
CA SER A 171 -9.39 -15.56 -10.71
C SER A 171 -10.68 -15.82 -9.92
N GLY A 172 -11.11 -14.90 -9.04
CA GLY A 172 -12.25 -15.11 -8.15
C GLY A 172 -12.07 -16.27 -7.15
N CYS A 173 -10.88 -16.88 -7.13
CA CYS A 173 -10.54 -18.00 -6.26
C CYS A 173 -10.10 -17.42 -4.91
N GLU A 174 -11.09 -17.07 -4.09
CA GLU A 174 -10.85 -16.91 -2.66
C GLU A 174 -10.56 -18.29 -2.07
N SER A 175 -9.29 -18.68 -2.03
CA SER A 175 -8.87 -19.74 -1.13
C SER A 175 -9.16 -19.26 0.29
N HIS A 176 -10.28 -19.73 0.83
CA HIS A 176 -10.65 -19.66 2.24
C HIS A 176 -9.69 -20.52 3.07
N THR A 177 -8.42 -20.14 3.06
CA THR A 177 -7.44 -20.59 4.03
C THR A 177 -6.73 -19.33 4.49
N ARG A 178 -7.15 -18.82 5.65
CA ARG A 178 -6.27 -17.98 6.46
C ARG A 178 -4.95 -18.74 6.55
N PRO A 179 -3.84 -18.26 5.96
CA PRO A 179 -2.56 -18.86 6.23
C PRO A 179 -2.35 -18.66 7.72
N SER A 180 -2.27 -19.75 8.48
CA SER A 180 -1.79 -19.72 9.85
C SER A 180 -0.49 -18.92 9.86
N CYS A 181 -0.50 -17.75 10.50
CA CYS A 181 0.70 -16.96 10.74
C CYS A 181 1.74 -17.83 11.43
N SER A 182 2.75 -18.26 10.67
CA SER A 182 4.07 -18.64 11.15
C SER A 182 5.01 -17.47 10.86
N PRO A 183 5.96 -17.14 11.76
CA PRO A 183 6.48 -15.79 11.93
C PRO A 183 7.56 -15.48 10.89
N PHE A 184 7.16 -15.15 9.67
CA PHE A 184 7.98 -14.27 8.85
C PHE A 184 7.81 -12.86 9.40
N SER A 185 8.76 -12.51 10.27
CA SER A 185 8.99 -11.21 10.86
C SER A 185 9.21 -10.17 9.74
N TRP A 186 8.12 -9.73 9.12
CA TRP A 186 8.06 -8.40 8.55
C TRP A 186 8.09 -7.45 9.74
N HIS A 187 9.30 -7.03 10.12
CA HIS A 187 9.46 -5.89 11.00
C HIS A 187 8.63 -4.76 10.41
N LEU A 188 7.56 -4.41 11.14
CA LEU A 188 6.79 -3.18 10.99
C LEU A 188 7.78 -2.00 10.93
N ASN A 189 8.10 -1.60 9.71
CA ASN A 189 8.87 -0.41 9.34
C ASN A 189 8.25 0.22 8.08
N LEU A 190 6.92 0.25 8.05
CA LEU A 190 6.05 1.10 7.24
C LEU A 190 4.93 1.41 8.22
N ILE A 191 4.91 2.53 8.92
CA ILE A 191 4.95 3.94 8.54
C ILE A 191 5.89 4.65 9.46
#